data_AF-A0A7V9U306-F1
#
_entry.id   AF-A0A7V9U306-F1
#
_cell.length_a   1.000
_cell.length_b   1.000
_cell.length_c   1.000
_cell.angle_alpha   90.00
_cell.angle_beta   90.00
_cell.angle_gamma   90.00
#
_symmetry.space_group_name_H-M   'P 1'
#
loop_
_entity.id
_entity.type
_entity.pdbx_description
1 polymer ?
#
loop_
_entity_poly.entity_id
_entity_poly.type
_entity_poly.pdbx_seq_one_letter_code
_entity_poly.pdbx_strand_id
1 'polypeptide(L)'
;MMQPSVNGCGPDAWLSLPQWHSRETCNQHDAAYGIGGTESDRYAADRELRAGMMRDAAERPWWQQPWYRLQAQIYYCAVRYNGERFFNYHA
;
A
#
# COMPACT_ATOMS: atom_id res chain seq x y z
N MET A 1 13.91 -12.39 16.99
CA MET A 1 13.75 -11.65 15.72
C MET A 1 12.34 -11.08 15.73
N MET A 2 12.21 -9.77 15.90
CA MET A 2 10.91 -9.10 15.99
C MET A 2 10.27 -9.17 14.59
N GLN A 3 9.14 -9.86 14.44
CA GLN A 3 8.41 -9.80 13.17
C GLN A 3 7.89 -8.37 13.02
N PRO A 4 8.10 -7.69 11.87
CA PRO A 4 7.45 -6.42 11.63
C PRO A 4 5.93 -6.65 11.71
N SER A 5 5.21 -5.80 12.43
CA SER A 5 3.78 -5.97 12.66
C SER A 5 3.05 -5.94 11.31
N VAL A 6 2.71 -7.11 10.78
CA VAL A 6 1.88 -7.27 9.58
C VAL A 6 0.45 -7.00 10.04
N ASN A 7 0.01 -5.75 9.88
CA ASN A 7 -1.29 -5.30 10.33
C ASN A 7 -2.35 -5.48 9.22
N GLY A 8 -1.90 -5.82 7.99
CA GLY A 8 -2.76 -5.87 6.81
C GLY A 8 -2.74 -4.51 6.10
N CYS A 9 -3.85 -4.04 5.53
CA CYS A 9 -3.90 -2.75 4.85
C CYS A 9 -3.90 -1.52 5.81
N GLY A 10 -3.12 -1.55 6.90
CA GLY A 10 -3.19 -0.57 7.99
C GLY A 10 -4.54 -0.58 8.73
N PRO A 11 -4.70 0.21 9.81
CA PRO A 11 -5.91 0.19 10.61
C PRO A 11 -7.12 0.65 9.78
N ASP A 12 -8.22 -0.08 9.93
CA ASP A 12 -9.59 0.12 9.41
C ASP A 12 -10.20 1.55 9.55
N ALA A 13 -9.44 2.59 9.92
CA ALA A 13 -9.98 3.79 10.55
C ALA A 13 -9.87 5.12 9.79
N TRP A 14 -8.94 5.34 8.84
CA TRP A 14 -8.80 6.70 8.25
C TRP A 14 -9.26 6.85 6.80
N LEU A 15 -9.10 5.80 6.00
CA LEU A 15 -9.57 5.78 4.62
C LEU A 15 -10.40 4.50 4.48
N SER A 16 -11.68 4.57 4.85
CA SER A 16 -12.66 3.47 4.71
C SER A 16 -12.97 3.17 3.23
N LEU A 17 -11.93 2.98 2.42
CA LEU A 17 -12.07 2.48 1.08
C LEU A 17 -12.43 1.00 1.18
N PRO A 18 -13.41 0.52 0.40
CA PRO A 18 -13.70 -0.90 0.32
C PRO A 18 -12.39 -1.66 0.04
N GLN A 19 -12.09 -2.69 0.84
CA GLN A 19 -10.89 -3.51 0.64
C GLN A 19 -11.09 -4.43 -0.57
N TRP A 20 -11.00 -3.88 -1.78
CA TRP A 20 -11.15 -4.60 -3.05
C TRP A 20 -9.83 -5.15 -3.60
N HIS A 21 -8.71 -4.70 -3.03
CA HIS A 21 -7.36 -5.11 -3.39
C HIS A 21 -6.87 -6.26 -2.50
N SER A 22 -5.86 -6.97 -2.97
CA SER A 22 -5.32 -8.16 -2.33
C SER A 22 -4.64 -7.84 -1.00
N ARG A 23 -4.99 -8.62 0.03
CA ARG A 23 -4.34 -8.56 1.35
C ARG A 23 -2.84 -8.85 1.27
N GLU A 24 -2.42 -9.64 0.30
CA GLU A 24 -1.01 -9.94 0.04
C GLU A 24 -0.21 -8.70 -0.32
N THR A 25 -0.74 -7.82 -1.20
CA THR A 25 -0.03 -6.58 -1.56
C THR A 25 0.17 -5.66 -0.35
N CYS A 26 -0.83 -5.56 0.53
CA CYS A 26 -0.70 -4.81 1.78
C CYS A 26 0.33 -5.43 2.74
N ASN A 27 0.34 -6.77 2.87
CA ASN A 27 1.32 -7.44 3.73
C ASN A 27 2.77 -7.23 3.24
N GLN A 28 2.98 -7.22 1.92
CA GLN A 28 4.30 -6.91 1.34
C GLN A 28 4.73 -5.47 1.64
N HIS A 29 3.78 -4.52 1.58
CA HIS A 29 4.02 -3.12 1.92
C HIS A 29 4.37 -2.93 3.40
N ASP A 30 3.59 -3.53 4.31
CA ASP A 30 3.86 -3.54 5.75
C ASP A 30 5.25 -4.13 6.06
N ALA A 31 5.59 -5.24 5.41
CA ALA A 31 6.90 -5.87 5.57
C ALA A 31 8.03 -4.94 5.11
N ALA A 32 7.90 -4.31 3.95
CA ALA A 32 8.87 -3.33 3.46
C ALA A 32 9.01 -2.12 4.39
N TYR A 33 7.90 -1.64 4.96
CA TYR A 33 7.91 -0.55 5.94
C TYR A 33 8.62 -0.93 7.24
N GLY A 34 8.44 -2.16 7.71
CA GLY A 34 9.10 -2.67 8.89
C GLY A 34 10.59 -2.97 8.70
N ILE A 35 10.97 -3.52 7.53
CA ILE A 35 12.37 -3.64 7.12
C ILE A 35 13.02 -2.26 7.12
N GLY A 36 12.34 -1.28 6.54
CA GLY A 36 12.78 0.11 6.57
C GLY A 36 13.92 0.43 5.61
N GLY A 37 14.53 1.60 5.78
CA GLY A 37 15.64 2.07 4.95
C GLY A 37 15.59 3.58 4.72
N THR A 38 15.88 3.98 3.48
CA THR A 38 15.88 5.38 3.06
C THR A 38 14.51 5.83 2.53
N GLU A 39 14.35 7.13 2.30
CA GLU A 39 13.16 7.68 1.63
C GLU A 39 12.96 7.11 0.20
N SER A 40 14.04 6.68 -0.46
CA SER A 40 13.95 5.99 -1.74
C SER A 40 13.31 4.60 -1.58
N ASP A 41 13.65 3.88 -0.52
CA ASP A 41 13.10 2.56 -0.23
C ASP A 41 11.61 2.67 0.13
N ARG A 42 11.24 3.70 0.91
CA ARG A 42 9.81 4.01 1.14
C ARG A 42 9.08 4.29 -0.17
N TYR A 43 9.66 5.13 -1.04
CA TYR A 43 9.07 5.43 -2.34
C TYR A 43 8.88 4.16 -3.20
N ALA A 44 9.86 3.26 -3.18
CA ALA A 44 9.79 1.97 -3.87
C ALA A 44 8.65 1.10 -3.31
N ALA A 45 8.56 0.96 -1.99
CA ALA A 45 7.50 0.21 -1.31
C ALA A 45 6.10 0.75 -1.66
N ASP A 46 5.90 2.07 -1.59
CA ASP A 46 4.61 2.70 -1.93
C ASP A 46 4.25 2.48 -3.40
N ARG A 47 5.24 2.53 -4.31
CA ARG A 47 5.03 2.25 -5.73
C ARG A 47 4.66 0.81 -6.02
N GLU A 48 5.27 -0.15 -5.32
CA GLU A 48 4.95 -1.57 -5.45
C GLU A 48 3.53 -1.87 -4.98
N LEU A 49 3.11 -1.26 -3.85
CA LEU A 49 1.72 -1.31 -3.39
C LEU A 49 0.75 -0.83 -4.47
N ARG A 50 1.03 0.35 -5.07
CA ARG A 50 0.22 0.89 -6.18
C ARG A 50 0.20 -0.06 -7.37
N ALA A 51 1.33 -0.64 -7.74
CA ALA A 51 1.41 -1.57 -8.86
C ALA A 51 0.58 -2.83 -8.61
N GLY A 52 0.61 -3.37 -7.38
CA GLY A 52 -0.26 -4.49 -6.97
C GLY A 52 -1.74 -4.15 -7.12
N MET A 53 -2.18 -3.02 -6.55
CA MET A 53 -3.58 -2.57 -6.70
C MET A 53 -3.99 -2.33 -8.16
N MET A 54 -3.07 -1.86 -9.02
CA MET A 54 -3.35 -1.68 -10.45
C MET A 54 -3.52 -3.02 -11.18
N ARG A 55 -2.79 -4.08 -10.77
CA ARG A 55 -3.00 -5.45 -11.27
C ARG A 55 -4.36 -5.97 -10.85
N ASP A 56 -4.71 -5.83 -9.56
CA ASP A 56 -6.02 -6.24 -9.03
C ASP A 56 -7.17 -5.49 -9.75
N ALA A 57 -6.96 -4.22 -10.09
CA ALA A 57 -7.92 -3.43 -10.85
C ALA A 57 -8.08 -3.93 -12.29
N ALA A 58 -7.02 -4.47 -12.90
CA ALA A 58 -7.06 -5.00 -14.27
C ALA A 58 -7.82 -6.33 -14.38
N GLU A 59 -7.95 -7.07 -13.27
CA GLU A 59 -8.76 -8.30 -13.19
C GLU A 59 -10.27 -8.01 -13.12
N ARG A 60 -10.66 -6.74 -12.90
CA ARG A 60 -12.06 -6.32 -12.85
C ARG A 60 -12.65 -6.15 -14.26
N PRO A 61 -14.00 -6.22 -14.41
CA PRO A 61 -14.66 -5.91 -15.68
C PRO A 61 -14.21 -4.57 -16.23
N TRP A 62 -14.01 -4.48 -17.54
CA TRP A 62 -13.36 -3.33 -18.20
C TRP A 62 -13.99 -1.98 -17.83
N TRP A 63 -15.32 -1.94 -17.62
CA TRP A 63 -16.06 -0.74 -17.23
C TRP A 63 -15.81 -0.30 -15.78
N GLN A 64 -15.36 -1.20 -14.90
CA GLN A 64 -15.03 -0.88 -13.50
C GLN A 64 -13.54 -0.53 -13.32
N GLN A 65 -12.66 -0.94 -14.25
CA GLN A 65 -11.22 -0.71 -14.12
C GLN A 65 -10.84 0.76 -13.90
N PRO A 66 -11.42 1.77 -14.59
CA PRO A 66 -11.07 3.16 -14.35
C PRO A 66 -11.34 3.60 -12.91
N TRP A 67 -12.44 3.15 -12.32
CA TRP A 67 -12.81 3.45 -10.94
C TRP A 67 -11.82 2.84 -9.94
N TYR A 68 -11.47 1.56 -10.11
CA TYR A 68 -10.52 0.90 -9.23
C TYR A 68 -9.08 1.43 -9.39
N ARG A 69 -8.66 1.77 -10.61
CA ARG A 69 -7.37 2.45 -10.84
C ARG A 69 -7.30 3.82 -10.16
N LEU A 70 -8.41 4.57 -10.17
CA LEU A 70 -8.50 5.83 -9.43
C LEU A 70 -8.36 5.60 -7.92
N GLN A 71 -9.05 4.59 -7.37
CA GLN A 71 -8.92 4.25 -5.95
C GLN A 71 -7.48 3.82 -5.59
N ALA A 72 -6.80 3.05 -6.45
CA ALA A 72 -5.39 2.70 -6.25
C ALA A 72 -4.48 3.94 -6.22
N GLN A 73 -4.76 4.94 -7.05
CA GLN A 73 -4.04 6.20 -7.03
C GLN A 73 -4.28 7.00 -5.75
N ILE A 74 -5.54 7.07 -5.29
CA ILE A 74 -5.91 7.75 -4.04
C ILE A 74 -5.20 7.08 -2.86
N TYR A 75 -5.21 5.74 -2.82
CA TYR A 75 -4.55 4.97 -1.76
C TYR A 75 -3.04 5.20 -1.75
N TYR A 76 -2.39 5.18 -2.93
CA TYR A 76 -0.97 5.53 -3.07
C TYR A 76 -0.65 6.94 -2.53
N CYS A 77 -1.45 7.95 -2.89
CA CYS A 77 -1.25 9.29 -2.38
C CYS A 77 -1.41 9.33 -0.85
N ALA A 78 -2.43 8.67 -0.31
CA ALA A 78 -2.69 8.64 1.12
C ALA A 78 -1.52 8.03 1.92
N VAL A 79 -0.98 6.88 1.49
CA VAL A 79 0.20 6.30 2.13
C VAL A 79 1.44 7.18 1.93
N ARG A 80 1.57 7.86 0.78
CA ARG A 80 2.74 8.69 0.55
C ARG A 80 2.82 9.92 1.45
N TYR A 81 1.68 10.53 1.75
CA TYR A 81 1.58 11.71 2.63
C TYR A 81 1.52 11.36 4.12
N ASN A 82 0.91 10.24 4.49
CA ASN A 82 0.63 9.91 5.90
C ASN A 82 1.43 8.72 6.44
N GLY A 83 2.04 7.93 5.55
CA GLY A 83 2.76 6.69 5.86
C GLY A 83 4.14 6.91 6.46
N GLU A 84 4.75 8.07 6.24
CA GLU A 84 6.12 8.39 6.66
C GLU A 84 6.41 8.04 8.12
N ARG A 85 5.52 8.43 9.04
CA ARG A 85 5.67 8.16 10.48
C ARG A 85 5.69 6.67 10.87
N PHE A 86 5.29 5.78 9.96
CA PHE A 86 5.25 4.33 10.18
C PHE A 86 6.41 3.60 9.50
N PHE A 87 7.18 4.29 8.65
CA PHE A 87 8.32 3.71 7.97
C PHE A 87 9.54 3.68 8.91
N ASN A 88 10.24 2.55 8.96
CA ASN A 88 11.42 2.37 9.81
C ASN A 88 12.64 3.03 9.14
N TYR A 89 12.83 4.33 9.33
CA TYR A 89 13.96 5.05 8.73
C TYR A 89 15.31 4.69 9.36
N HIS A 90 16.24 4.29 8.52
CA HIS A 90 17.66 4.12 8.87
C HIS A 90 18.54 4.33 7.65
N ALA A 91 19.80 4.69 7.91
CA ALA A 91 20.80 5.07 6.90
C ALA A 91 21.80 3.96 6.67
#